data_AF-A0A821DV61-F1
#
_entry.id   AF-A0A821DV61-F1
#
_cell.length_a   1.000
_cell.length_b   1.000
_cell.length_c   1.000
_cell.angle_alpha   90.00
_cell.angle_beta   90.00
_cell.angle_gamma   90.00
#
_symmetry.space_group_name_H-M   'P 1'
#
loop_
_entity.id
_entity.type
_entity.pdbx_description
1 polymer ?
#
loop_
_entity_poly.entity_id
_entity_poly.type
_entity_poly.pdbx_seq_one_letter_code
_entity_poly.pdbx_strand_id
1 'polypeptide(L)' 'MRRYVDLMSEDDDFIDRVSFLKCNKESHNLDMFEKYNIETIPTFLFIKSNEQVATPCTGLDALSAA' A
#
# COMPACT_ATOMS: atom_id res chain seq x y z
N MET A 1 2.90 12.78 -5.38
CA MET A 1 2.16 12.53 -6.64
C MET A 1 1.25 11.33 -6.40
N ARG A 2 -0.09 11.49 -6.45
CA ARG A 2 -1.05 10.39 -6.34
C ARG A 2 -1.38 9.89 -7.74
N ARG A 3 -1.36 8.58 -7.97
CA ARG A 3 -1.80 7.95 -9.23
C ARG A 3 -2.97 7.03 -8.93
N TYR A 4 -3.98 7.08 -9.79
CA TYR A 4 -5.19 6.26 -9.71
C TYR A 4 -5.15 5.23 -10.84
N VAL A 5 -5.57 4.01 -10.54
CA VAL A 5 -5.78 2.96 -11.54
C VAL A 5 -7.21 2.47 -11.33
N ASP A 6 -8.01 2.53 -12.39
CA ASP A 6 -9.33 1.93 -12.40
C ASP A 6 -9.16 0.43 -12.69
N LEU A 7 -9.53 -0.42 -11.73
CA LEU A 7 -9.62 -1.87 -11.95
C LEU A 7 -11.07 -2.16 -12.34
N MET A 8 -11.27 -2.66 -13.56
CA MET A 8 -12.58 -3.14 -14.02
C MET A 8 -12.72 -4.62 -13.65
N SER A 9 -13.75 -5.00 -12.90
CA SER A 9 -14.21 -6.39 -12.81
C SER A 9 -15.23 -6.67 -13.90
N GLU A 10 -15.27 -7.91 -14.41
CA GLU A 10 -16.24 -8.33 -15.42
C GLU A 10 -17.68 -8.45 -14.88
N ASP A 11 -17.88 -8.36 -13.57
CA ASP A 11 -19.19 -8.32 -12.92
C ASP A 11 -19.56 -6.88 -12.50
N ASP A 12 -20.82 -6.52 -12.76
CA ASP A 12 -21.43 -5.18 -12.74
C ASP A 12 -21.04 -4.20 -11.59
N ASP A 13 -20.79 -2.95 -12.01
CA ASP A 13 -20.95 -1.66 -11.29
C ASP A 13 -20.11 -1.29 -10.06
N PHE A 14 -19.06 -2.03 -9.68
CA PHE A 14 -18.12 -1.57 -8.64
C PHE A 14 -16.73 -1.25 -9.20
N ILE A 15 -16.49 0.02 -9.57
CA ILE A 15 -15.12 0.52 -9.77
C ILE A 15 -14.49 0.67 -8.38
N ASP A 16 -13.80 -0.35 -7.91
CA ASP A 16 -12.90 -0.21 -6.77
C ASP A 16 -11.73 0.69 -7.19
N ARG A 17 -11.84 1.98 -6.86
CA ARG A 17 -10.76 2.95 -7.11
C ARG A 17 -9.58 2.64 -6.21
N VAL A 18 -8.53 2.08 -6.79
CA VAL A 18 -7.27 1.85 -6.09
C VAL A 18 -6.40 3.10 -6.23
N SER A 19 -5.93 3.61 -5.10
CA SER A 19 -4.97 4.70 -5.06
C SER A 19 -3.65 4.23 -4.46
N PHE A 20 -2.55 4.58 -5.11
CA PHE A 20 -1.21 4.28 -4.62
C PHE A 20 -0.62 5.50 -3.95
N LEU A 21 -0.25 5.36 -2.68
CA LEU A 21 0.46 6.36 -1.90
C LEU A 21 1.86 5.86 -1.57
N LYS A 22 2.89 6.49 -2.15
CA LYS A 22 4.27 6.26 -1.75
C LYS A 22 4.59 7.09 -0.51
N CYS A 23 4.94 6.42 0.58
CA CYS A 23 5.39 7.04 1.82
C CYS A 23 6.90 6.82 2.00
N ASN A 24 7.63 7.87 2.38
CA ASN A 24 9.04 7.78 2.77
C ASN A 24 9.19 8.12 4.25
N LYS A 25 10.05 7.39 4.97
CA LYS A 25 10.24 7.56 6.42
C LYS A 25 10.74 8.97 6.80
N GLU A 26 11.51 9.61 5.92
CA GLU A 26 12.08 10.96 6.14
C GLU A 26 11.13 12.11 5.73
N SER A 27 9.90 11.80 5.31
CA SER A 27 8.93 12.79 4.83
C SER A 27 7.81 13.05 5.83
N HIS A 28 6.88 13.96 5.50
CA HIS A 28 5.66 14.26 6.27
C HIS A 28 4.68 13.09 6.48
N ASN A 29 5.09 11.84 6.25
CA ASN A 29 4.26 10.64 6.40
C ASN A 29 4.62 9.83 7.66
N LEU A 30 5.39 10.37 8.61
CA LEU A 30 5.78 9.68 9.86
C LEU A 30 4.56 9.12 10.61
N ASP A 31 3.48 9.88 10.67
CA ASP A 31 2.21 9.49 11.31
C ASP A 31 1.66 8.17 10.74
N MET A 32 1.90 7.88 9.45
CA MET A 32 1.46 6.63 8.82
C MET A 32 2.33 5.44 9.24
N PHE A 33 3.63 5.65 9.50
CA PHE A 33 4.52 4.60 10.00
C PHE A 33 4.13 4.20 11.43
N GLU A 34 3.83 5.18 12.28
CA GLU A 34 3.38 4.93 13.65
C GLU A 34 1.97 4.30 13.67
N LYS A 35 1.02 4.87 12.92
CA LYS A 35 -0.38 4.40 12.87
C LYS A 35 -0.50 2.92 12.50
N TYR A 36 0.31 2.44 11.55
CA TYR A 36 0.27 1.06 11.06
C TYR A 36 1.45 0.20 11.55
N ASN A 37 2.19 0.68 12.56
CA ASN A 37 3.35 0.00 13.15
C ASN A 37 4.35 -0.56 12.11
N ILE A 38 4.76 0.28 11.16
CA ILE A 38 5.66 -0.11 10.07
C ILE A 38 7.12 -0.06 10.54
N GLU A 39 7.68 -1.22 10.83
CA GLU A 39 9.07 -1.34 11.34
C GLU A 39 10.10 -1.62 10.22
N THR A 40 9.69 -2.30 9.14
CA THR A 40 10.56 -2.72 8.03
C THR A 40 10.21 -2.01 6.73
N ILE A 41 11.18 -1.80 5.83
CA ILE A 41 11.00 -1.18 4.51
C ILE A 41 11.76 -2.02 3.46
N PRO A 42 11.23 -2.24 2.24
CA PRO A 42 9.91 -1.80 1.76
C PRO A 42 8.78 -2.60 2.40
N THR A 43 7.66 -1.91 2.66
CA THR A 43 6.41 -2.51 3.15
C THR A 43 5.26 -2.00 2.30
N PHE A 44 4.45 -2.92 1.76
CA PHE A 44 3.21 -2.62 1.06
C PHE A 44 2.03 -2.88 1.99
N LEU A 45 1.18 -1.86 2.17
CA LEU A 45 -0.03 -1.91 2.97
C LEU A 45 -1.28 -1.78 2.11
N PHE A 46 -2.31 -2.56 2.44
CA PHE A 46 -3.62 -2.50 1.82
C PHE A 46 -4.61 -1.95 2.83
N ILE A 47 -5.16 -0.77 2.53
CA ILE A 47 -6.02 -0.01 3.44
C ILE A 47 -7.36 0.23 2.76
N LYS A 48 -8.46 -0.07 3.45
CA LYS A 48 -9.83 0.29 3.06
C LYS A 48 -10.49 1.00 4.23
N SER A 49 -11.10 2.17 3.99
CA SER A 49 -11.79 2.95 5.03
C SER A 49 -10.95 3.23 6.30
N ASN A 50 -9.65 3.52 6.14
CA ASN A 50 -8.67 3.74 7.21
C ASN A 50 -8.29 2.52 8.06
N GLU A 51 -8.74 1.32 7.67
CA GLU A 51 -8.39 0.05 8.31
C GLU A 51 -7.50 -0.78 7.38
N GLN A 52 -6.53 -1.47 7.97
CA GLN A 52 -5.71 -2.43 7.24
C GLN A 52 -6.54 -3.69 6.97
N VAL A 53 -6.66 -4.07 5.70
CA VAL A 53 -7.53 -5.18 5.27
C VAL A 53 -6.78 -6.44 4.84
N ALA A 54 -5.44 -6.39 4.80
CA ALA A 54 -4.61 -7.54 4.48
C ALA A 54 -3.30 -7.50 5.28
N THR A 55 -2.66 -8.65 5.43
CA THR A 55 -1.31 -8.75 6.01
C THR A 55 -0.34 -7.90 5.18
N PRO A 56 0.54 -7.09 5.79
CA PRO A 56 1.50 -6.28 5.05
C PRO A 56 2.50 -7.17 4.32
N CYS A 57 2.87 -6.80 3.10
CA CYS A 57 3.96 -7.45 2.37
C CYS A 57 5.24 -6.67 2.67
N THR A 58 6.12 -7.24 3.48
CA THR A 58 7.41 -6.67 3.85
C THR A 58 8.54 -7.39 3.13
N GLY A 59 9.65 -6.70 2.90
CA GLY A 59 10.85 -7.34 2.35
C GLY A 59 10.66 -7.79 0.91
N LEU A 60 11.03 -6.92 -0.03
CA LEU A 60 11.50 -7.44 -1.30
C LEU A 60 12.83 -8.13 -0.97
N ASP A 61 12.86 -9.46 -0.94
CA ASP A 61 14.09 -10.21 -1.17
C ASP A 61 14.56 -9.83 -2.57
N ALA A 62 15.29 -8.72 -2.66
CA ALA A 62 15.90 -8.26 -3.87
C ALA A 62 17.01 -9.26 -4.21
N LEU A 63 16.75 -10.12 -5.21
CA LEU A 63 17.76 -10.83 -6.00
C LEU A 63 18.60 -11.90 -5.25
N SER A 64 18.00 -13.03 -4.88
CA SER A 64 18.76 -14.28 -4.67
C SER A 64 18.25 -15.49 -5.47
N ALA A 65 17.35 -15.29 -6.44
CA ALA A 65 16.78 -16.39 -7.24
C ALA A 65 16.63 -16.07 -8.75
N ALA A 66 17.62 -15.41 -9.36
CA ALA A 66 17.81 -15.40 -10.81
C ALA A 66 19.30 -15.55 -11.15
#